data_AF-A0A841BR94-F1
#
_entry.id   AF-A0A841BR94-F1
#
_cell.length_a   1.000
_cell.length_b   1.000
_cell.length_c   1.000
_cell.angle_alpha   90.00
_cell.angle_beta   90.00
_cell.angle_gamma   90.00
#
_symmetry.space_group_name_H-M   'P 1'
#
loop_
_entity.id
_entity.type
_entity.pdbx_description
1 polymer ?
#
loop_
_entity_poly.entity_id
_entity_poly.type
_entity_poly.pdbx_seq_one_letter_code
_entity_poly.pdbx_strand_id
1 'polypeptide(L)'
;MVRRTGRRPGAPDTRETILVAARETFAEKGFDGATMRQIATRAGVDPALVHHYFGTKDQLFQAAVQIPLNPAEILPMVLADGIDHLGTNLVRTFLKVWDSPAGPAAAAVLRSAMSSEWTVKLLREFLVTQVLRRVVNESDLDSVEAPLRISLVATQMAGLAFMRYIIKLEPLASLPSEQVVALIAPNVQRYLTGELPSPSAIGDAAA
;
A
#
# COMPACT_ATOMS: atom_id res chain seq x y z
N MET A 1 -24.70 -6.20 49.98
CA MET A 1 -24.75 -6.17 48.50
C MET A 1 -24.77 -4.73 48.02
N VAL A 2 -23.68 -4.21 47.44
CA VAL A 2 -23.75 -3.07 46.52
C VAL A 2 -22.76 -3.36 45.39
N ARG A 3 -23.32 -3.67 44.23
CA ARG A 3 -22.61 -3.88 42.97
C ARG A 3 -22.23 -2.49 42.44
N ARG A 4 -20.94 -2.16 42.38
CA ARG A 4 -20.45 -0.99 41.62
C ARG A 4 -19.86 -1.48 40.31
N THR A 5 -20.74 -1.60 39.33
CA THR A 5 -20.41 -1.59 37.90
C THR A 5 -19.98 -0.17 37.51
N GLY A 6 -18.86 -0.02 36.81
CA GLY A 6 -18.64 1.16 35.96
C GLY A 6 -17.22 1.66 35.83
N ARG A 7 -16.43 1.00 34.96
CA ARG A 7 -15.73 1.64 33.84
C ARG A 7 -15.27 0.53 32.89
N ARG A 8 -15.96 0.31 31.77
CA ARG A 8 -15.37 -0.42 30.64
C ARG A 8 -14.73 0.66 29.77
N PRO A 9 -13.40 0.85 29.81
CA PRO A 9 -12.76 1.72 28.84
C PRO A 9 -13.01 1.06 27.48
N GLY A 10 -13.58 1.77 26.51
CA GLY A 10 -13.50 1.35 25.12
C GLY A 10 -12.01 1.21 24.80
N ALA A 11 -11.52 -0.02 24.76
CA ALA A 11 -10.12 -0.31 25.02
C ALA A 11 -9.30 -0.11 23.73
N PRO A 12 -8.21 0.69 23.76
CA PRO A 12 -7.19 0.65 22.72
C PRO A 12 -6.75 -0.79 22.39
N ASP A 13 -6.83 -1.66 23.40
CA ASP A 13 -6.58 -3.09 23.34
C ASP A 13 -7.50 -3.84 22.37
N THR A 14 -8.79 -3.47 22.26
CA THR A 14 -9.72 -4.16 21.34
C THR A 14 -9.42 -3.82 19.89
N ARG A 15 -9.10 -2.55 19.60
CA ARG A 15 -8.70 -2.13 18.26
C ARG A 15 -7.42 -2.83 17.83
N GLU A 16 -6.40 -2.89 18.68
CA GLU A 16 -5.15 -3.59 18.36
C GLU A 16 -5.35 -5.11 18.26
N THR A 17 -6.16 -5.72 19.14
CA THR A 17 -6.51 -7.15 19.04
C THR A 17 -7.15 -7.48 17.69
N ILE A 18 -8.07 -6.63 17.21
CA ILE A 18 -8.67 -6.79 15.88
C ILE A 18 -7.60 -6.65 14.78
N LEU A 19 -6.68 -5.68 14.89
CA LEU A 19 -5.61 -5.52 13.91
C LEU A 19 -4.69 -6.75 13.88
N VAL A 20 -4.27 -7.28 15.02
CA VAL A 20 -3.45 -8.51 15.08
C VAL A 20 -4.18 -9.69 14.43
N ALA A 21 -5.44 -9.92 14.77
CA ALA A 21 -6.24 -10.98 14.15
C ALA A 21 -6.42 -10.77 12.64
N ALA A 22 -6.67 -9.53 12.22
CA ALA A 22 -6.83 -9.18 10.81
C ALA A 22 -5.55 -9.47 10.04
N ARG A 23 -4.41 -9.05 10.59
CA ARG A 23 -3.08 -9.32 10.06
C ARG A 23 -2.93 -10.82 9.80
N GLU A 24 -3.05 -11.65 10.83
CA GLU A 24 -2.93 -13.10 10.69
C GLU A 24 -3.91 -13.70 9.66
N THR A 25 -5.17 -13.28 9.64
CA THR A 25 -6.15 -13.83 8.69
C THR A 25 -5.84 -13.45 7.25
N PHE A 26 -5.43 -12.20 6.99
CA PHE A 26 -4.99 -11.79 5.66
C PHE A 26 -3.71 -12.50 5.22
N ALA A 27 -2.82 -12.85 6.17
CA ALA A 27 -1.60 -13.62 5.89
C ALA A 27 -1.90 -15.00 5.31
N GLU A 28 -2.88 -15.66 5.91
CA GLU A 28 -3.20 -17.06 5.67
C GLU A 28 -4.10 -17.22 4.45
N LYS A 29 -5.03 -16.29 4.25
CA LYS A 29 -6.13 -16.45 3.28
C LYS A 29 -6.10 -15.45 2.13
N GLY A 30 -5.18 -14.50 2.15
CA GLY A 30 -5.21 -13.34 1.26
C GLY A 30 -6.37 -12.40 1.58
N PHE A 31 -6.47 -11.30 0.84
CA PHE A 31 -7.53 -10.31 1.01
C PHE A 31 -8.88 -10.89 0.61
N ASP A 32 -8.98 -11.56 -0.54
CA ASP A 32 -10.25 -12.09 -1.06
C ASP A 32 -10.81 -13.24 -0.21
N GLY A 33 -9.95 -14.16 0.25
CA GLY A 33 -10.35 -15.30 1.07
C GLY A 33 -10.65 -14.97 2.53
N ALA A 34 -10.21 -13.80 3.02
CA ALA A 34 -10.50 -13.32 4.36
C ALA A 34 -11.88 -12.63 4.44
N THR A 35 -12.60 -12.88 5.54
CA THR A 35 -13.89 -12.24 5.83
C THR A 35 -13.87 -11.52 7.18
N MET A 36 -14.62 -10.43 7.28
CA MET A 36 -14.78 -9.65 8.53
C MET A 36 -15.23 -10.55 9.70
N ARG A 37 -16.10 -11.53 9.41
CA ARG A 37 -16.57 -12.50 10.42
C ARG A 37 -15.45 -13.40 10.94
N GLN A 38 -14.59 -13.93 10.06
CA GLN A 38 -13.45 -14.77 10.48
C GLN A 38 -12.48 -13.98 11.35
N ILE A 39 -12.22 -12.72 10.99
CA ILE A 39 -11.34 -11.84 11.76
C ILE A 39 -11.94 -11.55 13.14
N ALA A 40 -13.24 -11.25 13.21
CA ALA A 40 -13.94 -11.05 14.47
C ALA A 40 -13.86 -12.28 15.39
N THR A 41 -14.11 -13.47 14.82
CA THR A 41 -13.99 -14.74 15.53
C THR A 41 -12.58 -14.95 16.06
N ARG A 42 -11.54 -14.70 15.25
CA ARG A 42 -10.14 -14.81 15.68
C ARG A 42 -9.77 -13.80 16.77
N ALA A 43 -10.27 -12.57 16.67
CA ALA A 43 -10.08 -11.53 17.67
C ALA A 43 -10.89 -11.77 18.97
N GLY A 44 -11.80 -12.75 19.00
CA GLY A 44 -12.69 -12.99 20.13
C GLY A 44 -13.71 -11.86 20.35
N VAL A 45 -14.08 -11.13 19.29
CA VAL A 45 -15.01 -10.00 19.35
C VAL A 45 -16.26 -10.25 18.48
N ASP A 46 -17.29 -9.44 18.72
CA ASP A 46 -18.48 -9.41 17.87
C ASP A 46 -18.15 -8.81 16.49
N PRO A 47 -18.61 -9.39 15.36
CA PRO A 47 -18.42 -8.81 14.02
C PRO A 47 -18.89 -7.36 13.87
N ALA A 48 -19.97 -6.97 14.56
CA ALA A 48 -20.45 -5.58 14.56
C ALA A 48 -19.40 -4.62 15.15
N LEU A 49 -18.56 -5.09 16.07
CA LEU A 49 -17.50 -4.30 16.66
C LEU A 49 -16.36 -4.05 15.66
N VAL A 50 -16.05 -5.03 14.81
CA VAL A 50 -15.06 -4.86 13.73
C VAL A 50 -15.56 -3.82 12.72
N HIS A 51 -16.82 -3.92 12.30
CA HIS A 51 -17.45 -2.91 11.44
C HIS A 51 -17.51 -1.53 12.10
N HIS A 52 -17.75 -1.46 13.40
CA HIS A 52 -17.75 -0.20 14.14
C HIS A 52 -16.37 0.48 14.15
N TYR A 53 -15.29 -0.29 14.37
CA TYR A 53 -13.93 0.27 14.43
C TYR A 53 -13.33 0.58 13.06
N PHE A 54 -13.65 -0.20 12.04
CA PHE A 54 -12.94 -0.17 10.76
C PHE A 54 -13.82 0.01 9.54
N GLY A 55 -15.14 -0.02 9.66
CA GLY A 55 -16.06 0.11 8.52
C GLY A 55 -15.97 -1.10 7.58
N THR A 56 -15.20 -0.96 6.50
CA THR A 56 -15.08 -1.97 5.43
C THR A 56 -13.88 -2.91 5.61
N LYS A 57 -13.87 -4.02 4.84
CA LYS A 57 -12.73 -4.93 4.79
C LYS A 57 -11.47 -4.24 4.26
N ASP A 58 -11.61 -3.37 3.27
CA ASP A 58 -10.54 -2.56 2.68
C ASP A 58 -9.90 -1.63 3.72
N GLN A 59 -10.73 -0.90 4.48
CA GLN A 59 -10.28 -0.02 5.55
C GLN A 59 -9.58 -0.79 6.68
N LEU A 60 -10.09 -1.97 7.05
CA LEU A 60 -9.43 -2.85 8.00
C LEU A 60 -8.08 -3.37 7.48
N PHE A 61 -8.03 -3.81 6.22
CA PHE A 61 -6.81 -4.28 5.59
C PHE A 61 -5.74 -3.17 5.57
N GLN A 62 -6.11 -1.96 5.14
CA GLN A 62 -5.23 -0.81 5.14
C GLN A 62 -4.66 -0.51 6.55
N ALA A 63 -5.53 -0.50 7.57
CA ALA A 63 -5.10 -0.32 8.95
C ALA A 63 -4.20 -1.46 9.46
N ALA A 64 -4.42 -2.69 8.98
CA ALA A 64 -3.61 -3.87 9.31
C ALA A 64 -2.20 -3.81 8.70
N VAL A 65 -2.06 -3.35 7.44
CA VAL A 65 -0.75 -3.18 6.77
C VAL A 65 0.02 -1.96 7.28
N GLN A 66 -0.64 -1.07 8.04
CA GLN A 66 -0.06 0.17 8.56
C GLN A 66 0.50 1.10 7.47
N ILE A 67 0.07 0.95 6.22
CA ILE A 67 0.49 1.86 5.14
C ILE A 67 -0.32 3.15 5.32
N PRO A 68 0.35 4.31 5.50
CA PRO A 68 -0.35 5.58 5.68
C PRO A 68 -1.00 6.11 4.38
N LEU A 69 -1.06 5.30 3.32
CA LEU A 69 -1.56 5.67 2.00
C LEU A 69 -2.87 4.95 1.73
N ASN A 70 -3.91 5.71 1.41
CA ASN A 70 -5.18 5.19 0.91
C ASN A 70 -5.21 5.36 -0.62
N PRO A 71 -5.18 4.28 -1.42
CA PRO A 71 -5.29 4.38 -2.88
C PRO A 71 -6.55 5.14 -3.33
N ALA A 72 -7.64 5.09 -2.56
CA ALA A 72 -8.87 5.83 -2.88
C ALA A 72 -8.73 7.35 -2.78
N GLU A 73 -7.82 7.84 -1.93
CA GLU A 73 -7.53 9.26 -1.78
C GLU A 73 -6.43 9.71 -2.75
N ILE A 74 -5.43 8.85 -2.96
CA ILE A 74 -4.25 9.16 -3.76
C ILE A 74 -4.53 9.10 -5.26
N LEU A 75 -5.26 8.09 -5.74
CA LEU A 75 -5.41 7.88 -7.17
C LEU A 75 -6.11 9.05 -7.88
N PRO A 76 -7.19 9.66 -7.34
CA PRO A 76 -7.79 10.85 -7.95
C PRO A 76 -6.80 12.03 -8.06
N MET A 77 -5.90 12.20 -7.09
CA MET A 77 -4.88 13.25 -7.13
C MET A 77 -3.83 12.99 -8.21
N VAL A 78 -3.49 11.72 -8.47
CA VAL A 78 -2.54 11.35 -9.53
C VAL A 78 -3.15 11.55 -10.90
N LEU A 79 -4.43 11.16 -11.07
CA LEU A 79 -5.17 11.24 -12.32
C LEU A 79 -5.64 12.66 -12.69
N ALA A 80 -5.60 13.62 -11.75
CA ALA A 80 -6.26 14.92 -11.89
C ALA A 80 -5.85 15.72 -13.15
N ASP A 81 -4.56 15.69 -13.53
CA ASP A 81 -4.03 16.47 -14.66
C ASP A 81 -3.92 15.65 -15.96
N GLY A 82 -4.58 14.48 -16.03
CA GLY A 82 -4.58 13.61 -17.20
C GLY A 82 -3.38 12.65 -17.28
N ILE A 83 -3.41 11.80 -18.30
CA ILE A 83 -2.48 10.66 -18.44
C ILE A 83 -1.03 11.07 -18.70
N ASP A 84 -0.81 12.26 -19.26
CA ASP A 84 0.52 12.76 -19.64
C ASP A 84 1.39 13.18 -18.44
N HIS A 85 0.76 13.36 -17.27
CA HIS A 85 1.42 13.83 -16.05
C HIS A 85 1.38 12.82 -14.89
N LEU A 86 0.94 11.59 -15.13
CA LEU A 86 0.80 10.55 -14.10
C LEU A 86 2.11 10.29 -13.35
N GLY A 87 3.22 10.17 -14.07
CA GLY A 87 4.53 9.93 -13.46
C GLY A 87 4.95 11.08 -12.56
N THR A 88 4.76 12.32 -13.01
CA THR A 88 5.06 13.53 -12.23
C THR A 88 4.18 13.61 -10.99
N ASN A 89 2.89 13.41 -11.14
CA ASN A 89 1.93 13.50 -10.05
C ASN A 89 2.11 12.39 -9.02
N LEU A 90 2.42 11.17 -9.46
CA LEU A 90 2.69 10.04 -8.59
C LEU A 90 3.96 10.27 -7.76
N VAL A 91 5.08 10.62 -8.39
CA VAL A 91 6.36 10.85 -7.68
C VAL A 91 6.24 12.04 -6.73
N ARG A 92 5.60 13.12 -7.16
CA ARG A 92 5.38 14.30 -6.30
C ARG A 92 4.50 13.97 -5.10
N THR A 93 3.41 13.24 -5.30
CA THR A 93 2.51 12.84 -4.21
C THR A 93 3.21 11.91 -3.23
N PHE A 94 4.00 10.96 -3.74
CA PHE A 94 4.82 10.09 -2.92
C PHE A 94 5.81 10.89 -2.06
N LEU A 95 6.59 11.80 -2.65
CA LEU A 95 7.56 12.61 -1.88
C LEU A 95 6.86 13.47 -0.83
N LYS A 96 5.72 14.08 -1.17
CA LYS A 96 4.89 14.83 -0.20
C LYS A 96 4.51 13.99 1.02
N VAL A 97 4.12 12.72 0.82
CA VAL A 97 3.75 11.83 1.92
C VAL A 97 4.97 11.44 2.74
N TRP A 98 6.09 11.08 2.10
CA TRP A 98 7.30 10.66 2.79
C TRP A 98 8.03 11.80 3.51
N ASP A 99 7.93 13.03 3.00
CA ASP A 99 8.47 14.24 3.63
C ASP A 99 7.54 14.77 4.74
N SER A 100 6.31 14.24 4.86
CA SER A 100 5.35 14.60 5.91
C SER A 100 5.63 13.90 7.26
N PRO A 101 4.95 14.28 8.35
CA PRO A 101 5.02 13.54 9.62
C PRO A 101 4.63 12.05 9.54
N ALA A 102 3.98 11.60 8.46
CA ALA A 102 3.68 10.19 8.21
C ALA A 102 4.88 9.38 7.68
N GLY A 103 5.92 10.05 7.18
CA GLY A 103 7.12 9.42 6.59
C GLY A 103 7.80 8.39 7.49
N PRO A 104 8.04 8.67 8.79
CA PRO A 104 8.63 7.69 9.70
C PRO A 104 7.83 6.39 9.82
N ALA A 105 6.49 6.46 9.78
CA ALA A 105 5.63 5.28 9.81
C ALA A 105 5.74 4.47 8.50
N ALA A 106 5.73 5.15 7.34
CA ALA A 106 5.97 4.51 6.04
C ALA A 106 7.35 3.81 5.98
N ALA A 107 8.37 4.47 6.53
CA ALA A 107 9.72 3.91 6.63
C ALA A 107 9.78 2.68 7.54
N ALA A 108 9.00 2.64 8.63
CA ALA A 108 8.92 1.48 9.52
C ALA A 108 8.30 0.27 8.80
N VAL A 109 7.21 0.47 8.05
CA VAL A 109 6.58 -0.59 7.23
C VAL A 109 7.57 -1.15 6.21
N LEU A 110 8.28 -0.27 5.49
CA LEU A 110 9.28 -0.69 4.50
C LEU A 110 10.42 -1.49 5.13
N ARG A 111 10.92 -1.09 6.30
CA ARG A 111 11.95 -1.86 7.03
C ARG A 111 11.42 -3.22 7.48
N SER A 112 10.20 -3.29 7.99
CA SER A 112 9.58 -4.56 8.37
C SER A 112 9.47 -5.52 7.18
N ALA A 113 9.16 -5.01 5.99
CA ALA A 113 9.11 -5.81 4.77
C ALA A 113 10.44 -6.49 4.41
N MET A 114 11.58 -5.95 4.83
CA MET A 114 12.88 -6.56 4.55
C MET A 114 13.20 -7.75 5.45
N SER A 115 12.54 -7.86 6.60
CA SER A 115 12.82 -8.87 7.62
C SER A 115 11.62 -9.76 7.96
N SER A 116 10.44 -9.48 7.42
CA SER A 116 9.18 -10.17 7.74
C SER A 116 8.50 -10.67 6.47
N GLU A 117 8.52 -11.98 6.24
CA GLU A 117 7.80 -12.64 5.14
C GLU A 117 6.30 -12.31 5.15
N TRP A 118 5.75 -12.15 6.35
CA TRP A 118 4.39 -11.71 6.58
C TRP A 118 4.12 -10.31 5.99
N THR A 119 4.98 -9.33 6.29
CA THR A 119 4.84 -7.96 5.77
C THR A 119 4.99 -7.93 4.25
N VAL A 120 5.86 -8.78 3.69
CA VAL A 120 5.98 -8.95 2.22
C VAL A 120 4.69 -9.46 1.60
N LYS A 121 4.06 -10.48 2.19
CA LYS A 121 2.78 -11.02 1.71
C LYS A 121 1.69 -9.95 1.72
N LEU A 122 1.60 -9.16 2.80
CA LEU A 122 0.66 -8.04 2.86
C LEU A 122 0.89 -6.98 1.79
N LEU A 123 2.15 -6.56 1.60
CA LEU A 123 2.47 -5.54 0.60
C LEU A 123 2.17 -6.03 -0.81
N ARG A 124 2.48 -7.29 -1.11
CA ARG A 124 2.09 -7.93 -2.38
C ARG A 124 0.58 -7.89 -2.54
N GLU A 125 -0.16 -8.33 -1.52
CA GLU A 125 -1.62 -8.35 -1.57
C GLU A 125 -2.20 -6.95 -1.74
N PHE A 126 -1.66 -5.95 -1.04
CA PHE A 126 -2.04 -4.54 -1.22
C PHE A 126 -1.82 -4.06 -2.66
N LEU A 127 -0.64 -4.32 -3.24
CA LEU A 127 -0.35 -3.92 -4.62
C LEU A 127 -1.28 -4.60 -5.64
N VAL A 128 -1.59 -5.89 -5.45
CA VAL A 128 -2.43 -6.65 -6.40
C VAL A 128 -3.92 -6.35 -6.21
N THR A 129 -4.41 -6.27 -4.97
CA THR A 129 -5.84 -6.21 -4.71
C THR A 129 -6.37 -4.79 -4.56
N GLN A 130 -5.57 -3.87 -4.00
CA GLN A 130 -6.00 -2.48 -3.77
C GLN A 130 -5.51 -1.58 -4.90
N VAL A 131 -4.23 -1.66 -5.27
CA VAL A 131 -3.67 -0.75 -6.29
C VAL A 131 -4.03 -1.22 -7.69
N LEU A 132 -3.68 -2.44 -8.08
CA LEU A 132 -3.90 -2.95 -9.45
C LEU A 132 -5.38 -2.98 -9.82
N ARG A 133 -6.25 -3.52 -8.97
CA ARG A 133 -7.70 -3.54 -9.27
C ARG A 133 -8.24 -2.12 -9.45
N ARG A 134 -7.84 -1.18 -8.61
CA ARG A 134 -8.32 0.20 -8.69
C ARG A 134 -7.80 0.89 -9.95
N VAL A 135 -6.53 0.70 -10.29
CA VAL A 135 -5.96 1.23 -11.53
C VAL A 135 -6.69 0.67 -12.75
N VAL A 136 -6.91 -0.65 -12.83
CA VAL A 136 -7.65 -1.27 -13.94
C VAL A 136 -9.10 -0.77 -14.02
N ASN A 137 -9.75 -0.50 -12.89
CA ASN A 137 -11.14 -0.05 -12.87
C ASN A 137 -11.32 1.46 -13.09
N GLU A 138 -10.33 2.29 -12.71
CA GLU A 138 -10.43 3.75 -12.72
C GLU A 138 -9.56 4.42 -13.80
N SER A 139 -8.84 3.64 -14.62
CA SER A 139 -8.05 4.15 -15.73
C SER A 139 -8.22 3.29 -16.97
N ASP A 140 -7.99 3.88 -18.14
CA ASP A 140 -8.05 3.20 -19.45
C ASP A 140 -6.80 2.34 -19.74
N LEU A 141 -6.08 1.89 -18.70
CA LEU A 141 -4.91 1.03 -18.87
C LEU A 141 -5.34 -0.38 -19.27
N ASP A 142 -4.59 -0.98 -20.20
CA ASP A 142 -4.83 -2.35 -20.62
C ASP A 142 -4.66 -3.30 -19.43
N SER A 143 -5.74 -4.02 -19.11
CA SER A 143 -5.80 -5.03 -18.06
C SER A 143 -4.73 -6.12 -18.18
N VAL A 144 -4.23 -6.41 -19.39
CA VAL A 144 -3.17 -7.40 -19.64
C VAL A 144 -1.80 -6.86 -19.22
N GLU A 145 -1.52 -5.59 -19.51
CA GLU A 145 -0.23 -4.98 -19.20
C GLU A 145 -0.17 -4.38 -17.78
N ALA A 146 -1.32 -4.04 -17.19
CA ALA A 146 -1.41 -3.37 -15.89
C ALA A 146 -0.59 -4.06 -14.78
N PRO A 147 -0.58 -5.41 -14.63
CA PRO A 147 0.26 -6.08 -13.62
C PRO A 147 1.76 -5.80 -13.80
N LEU A 148 2.25 -5.81 -15.04
CA LEU A 148 3.65 -5.56 -15.35
C LEU A 148 4.00 -4.08 -15.14
N ARG A 149 3.17 -3.17 -15.65
CA ARG A 149 3.34 -1.71 -15.48
C ARG A 149 3.40 -1.33 -14.01
N ILE A 150 2.48 -1.84 -13.19
CA ILE A 150 2.45 -1.56 -11.75
C ILE A 150 3.67 -2.15 -11.05
N SER A 151 4.14 -3.33 -11.46
CA SER A 151 5.37 -3.92 -10.92
C SER A 151 6.59 -3.04 -11.20
N LEU A 152 6.74 -2.52 -12.42
CA LEU A 152 7.83 -1.61 -12.80
C LEU A 152 7.76 -0.27 -12.06
N VAL A 153 6.56 0.29 -11.87
CA VAL A 153 6.37 1.49 -11.05
C VAL A 153 6.73 1.20 -9.59
N ALA A 154 6.26 0.08 -9.03
CA ALA A 154 6.54 -0.30 -7.65
C ALA A 154 8.04 -0.45 -7.38
N THR A 155 8.83 -0.98 -8.33
CA THR A 155 10.29 -1.05 -8.17
C THR A 155 10.93 0.32 -8.05
N GLN A 156 10.48 1.30 -8.86
CA GLN A 156 11.00 2.67 -8.79
C GLN A 156 10.61 3.36 -7.49
N MET A 157 9.34 3.24 -7.08
CA MET A 157 8.88 3.88 -5.85
C MET A 157 9.56 3.27 -4.62
N ALA A 158 9.68 1.94 -4.56
CA ALA A 158 10.35 1.26 -3.46
C ALA A 158 11.87 1.55 -3.44
N GLY A 159 12.53 1.56 -4.60
CA GLY A 159 13.94 1.91 -4.72
C GLY A 159 14.22 3.35 -4.29
N LEU A 160 13.38 4.30 -4.71
CA LEU A 160 13.45 5.69 -4.28
C LEU A 160 13.24 5.80 -2.77
N ALA A 161 12.22 5.15 -2.22
CA ALA A 161 11.94 5.10 -0.78
C ALA A 161 13.17 4.62 -0.01
N PHE A 162 13.73 3.49 -0.45
CA PHE A 162 14.84 2.82 0.19
C PHE A 162 16.11 3.68 0.14
N MET A 163 16.50 4.15 -1.04
CA MET A 163 17.75 4.90 -1.21
C MET A 163 17.69 6.29 -0.54
N ARG A 164 16.58 7.02 -0.69
CA ARG A 164 16.45 8.40 -0.19
C ARG A 164 16.14 8.46 1.31
N TYR A 165 15.26 7.61 1.82
CA TYR A 165 14.74 7.73 3.20
C TYR A 165 15.28 6.69 4.18
N ILE A 166 15.68 5.51 3.70
CA ILE A 166 16.19 4.44 4.56
C ILE A 166 17.73 4.47 4.61
N ILE A 167 18.38 4.30 3.46
CA ILE A 167 19.84 4.34 3.34
C ILE A 167 20.36 5.78 3.46
N LYS A 168 19.58 6.77 3.00
CA LYS A 168 19.98 8.18 2.91
C LYS A 168 21.25 8.36 2.09
N LEU A 169 21.26 7.78 0.89
CA LEU A 169 22.38 7.86 -0.05
C LEU A 169 22.51 9.26 -0.66
N GLU A 170 23.69 9.89 -0.57
CA GLU A 170 23.94 11.22 -1.15
C GLU A 170 24.43 11.14 -2.62
N PRO A 171 24.12 12.14 -3.48
CA PRO A 171 23.36 13.37 -3.18
C PRO A 171 21.83 13.18 -3.19
N LEU A 172 21.35 11.96 -3.44
CA LEU A 172 19.92 11.67 -3.57
C LEU A 172 19.13 12.00 -2.30
N ALA A 173 19.70 11.83 -1.11
CA ALA A 173 19.01 12.09 0.15
C ALA A 173 18.71 13.58 0.36
N SER A 174 19.65 14.45 -0.02
CA SER A 174 19.55 15.91 0.18
C SER A 174 18.99 16.68 -1.01
N LEU A 175 18.89 16.07 -2.19
CA LEU A 175 18.32 16.71 -3.38
C LEU A 175 16.92 17.30 -3.10
N PRO A 176 16.60 18.52 -3.57
CA PRO A 176 15.25 19.07 -3.45
C PRO A 176 14.20 18.19 -4.13
N SER A 177 13.01 18.07 -3.52
CA SER A 177 11.98 17.12 -3.99
C SER A 177 11.58 17.36 -5.46
N GLU A 178 11.47 18.61 -5.93
CA GLU A 178 11.17 18.88 -7.35
C GLU A 178 12.30 18.46 -8.31
N GLN A 179 13.56 18.47 -7.88
CA GLN A 179 14.65 17.92 -8.70
C GLN A 179 14.55 16.40 -8.79
N VAL A 180 14.20 15.73 -7.69
CA VAL A 180 13.94 14.28 -7.70
C VAL A 180 12.75 13.95 -8.62
N VAL A 181 11.67 14.73 -8.57
CA VAL A 181 10.54 14.58 -9.49
C VAL A 181 11.02 14.68 -10.94
N ALA A 182 11.78 15.73 -11.29
CA ALA A 182 12.28 15.91 -12.65
C ALA A 182 13.17 14.75 -13.14
N LEU A 183 13.95 14.12 -12.25
CA LEU A 183 14.86 13.02 -12.59
C LEU A 183 14.18 11.64 -12.64
N ILE A 184 13.18 11.39 -11.79
CA ILE A 184 12.55 10.07 -11.62
C ILE A 184 11.24 9.95 -12.38
N ALA A 185 10.42 11.00 -12.41
CA ALA A 185 9.09 10.96 -13.01
C ALA A 185 9.07 10.52 -14.49
N PRO A 186 10.04 10.88 -15.35
CA PRO A 186 10.03 10.42 -16.75
C PRO A 186 10.08 8.88 -16.88
N ASN A 187 10.80 8.20 -15.98
CA ASN A 187 10.87 6.74 -15.98
C ASN A 187 9.54 6.13 -15.54
N VAL A 188 8.92 6.71 -14.50
CA VAL A 188 7.61 6.29 -14.01
C VAL A 188 6.53 6.51 -15.07
N GLN A 189 6.55 7.66 -15.75
CA GLN A 189 5.65 7.96 -16.86
C GLN A 189 5.81 6.95 -18.00
N ARG A 190 7.06 6.66 -18.39
CA ARG A 190 7.35 5.63 -19.41
C ARG A 190 6.79 4.27 -19.03
N TYR A 191 6.87 3.85 -17.77
CA TYR A 191 6.28 2.58 -17.33
C TYR A 191 4.75 2.60 -17.33
N LEU A 192 4.14 3.74 -17.00
CA LEU A 192 2.68 3.87 -16.97
C LEU A 192 2.06 3.92 -18.37
N THR A 193 2.64 4.68 -19.30
CA THR A 193 1.99 4.97 -20.59
C THR A 193 2.83 4.68 -21.81
N GLY A 194 4.14 4.44 -21.65
CA GLY A 194 5.03 4.13 -22.77
C GLY A 194 4.85 2.71 -23.30
N GLU A 195 5.31 2.46 -24.52
CA GLU A 195 5.35 1.11 -25.10
C GLU A 195 6.27 0.19 -24.29
N LEU A 196 5.77 -1.01 -23.98
CA LEU A 196 6.54 -2.07 -23.35
C LEU A 196 7.03 -3.06 -24.42
N PRO A 197 8.25 -3.62 -24.27
CA PRO A 197 8.69 -4.69 -25.16
C PRO A 197 7.80 -5.92 -25.00
N SER A 198 7.41 -6.54 -26.12
CA SER A 198 6.44 -7.64 -26.15
C SER A 198 6.88 -8.85 -25.29
N PRO A 199 5.95 -9.51 -24.58
CA PRO A 199 6.25 -10.65 -23.69
C PRO A 199 6.84 -11.89 -24.37
N SER A 200 6.80 -12.00 -25.70
CA SER A 200 7.29 -13.16 -26.45
C SER A 200 8.80 -13.43 -26.34
N ALA A 201 9.57 -12.52 -25.74
CA ALA A 201 10.99 -12.71 -25.46
C ALA A 201 11.28 -13.39 -24.10
N ILE A 202 10.27 -13.62 -23.25
CA ILE A 202 10.42 -14.14 -21.88
C ILE A 202 10.14 -15.67 -21.82
N GLY A 203 9.77 -16.29 -22.95
CA GLY A 203 9.18 -17.63 -23.03
C GLY A 203 10.08 -18.87 -22.90
N ASP A 204 11.41 -18.75 -22.89
CA ASP A 204 12.29 -19.94 -22.95
C ASP A 204 13.18 -20.19 -21.71
N ALA A 205 13.06 -19.38 -20.65
CA ALA A 205 13.97 -19.47 -19.50
C ALA A 205 13.43 -20.23 -18.28
N ALA A 206 12.28 -20.91 -18.39
CA ALA A 206 11.72 -21.70 -17.30
C ALA A 206 11.25 -23.08 -17.79
N ALA A 207 12.21 -23.95 -18.07
CA ALA A 207 12.05 -25.41 -18.07
C ALA A 207 13.13 -26.01 -17.16
#